data_AF-A0A8S0V7G0-F1
#
_entry.id   AF-A0A8S0V7G0-F1
#
_cell.length_a   1.000
_cell.length_b   1.000
_cell.length_c   1.000
_cell.angle_alpha   90.00
_cell.angle_beta   90.00
_cell.angle_gamma   90.00
#
_symmetry.space_group_name_H-M   'P 1'
#
loop_
_entity.id
_entity.type
_entity.pdbx_description
1 polymer ?
#
loop_
_entity_poly.entity_id
_entity_poly.type
_entity_poly.pdbx_seq_one_letter_code
_entity_poly.pdbx_strand_id
1 'polypeptide(L)'
;MRQQCGSKVSKLVTFEEQLEAARRASDVKKIIFNGAPTTLVNLIGQKQYRRCARDIYYFLQSTVCLKQLAYGILELLLPSVFPELLEVVMDIHEKMRVEPV
;
A
#
# COMPACT_ATOMS: atom_id res chain seq x y z
N MET A 1 -6.56 -41.41 16.41
CA MET A 1 -5.66 -40.55 17.21
C MET A 1 -4.84 -39.65 16.29
N ARG A 2 -4.56 -38.42 16.75
CA ARG A 2 -3.83 -37.30 16.11
C ARG A 2 -4.69 -36.26 15.38
N GLN A 3 -5.38 -35.44 16.18
CA GLN A 3 -5.59 -34.03 15.85
C GLN A 3 -4.26 -33.28 16.10
N GLN A 4 -3.66 -32.73 15.05
CA GLN A 4 -2.66 -31.67 15.21
C GLN A 4 -3.41 -30.38 15.56
N CYS A 5 -3.39 -30.02 16.83
CA CYS A 5 -3.74 -28.68 17.28
C CYS A 5 -2.64 -27.73 16.78
N GLY A 6 -2.85 -27.13 15.62
CA GLY A 6 -2.07 -25.99 15.17
C GLY A 6 -2.28 -24.88 16.18
N SER A 7 -1.31 -24.70 17.07
CA SER A 7 -1.31 -23.64 18.07
C SER A 7 -1.39 -22.30 17.36
N LYS A 8 -2.60 -21.74 17.27
CA LYS A 8 -2.79 -20.34 16.94
C LYS A 8 -2.20 -19.58 18.13
N VAL A 9 -0.92 -19.24 18.04
CA VAL A 9 -0.32 -18.23 18.90
C VAL A 9 -1.03 -16.93 18.54
N SER A 10 -2.14 -16.67 19.21
CA SER A 10 -2.72 -15.35 19.33
C SER A 10 -1.64 -14.51 19.99
N LYS A 11 -0.79 -13.88 19.18
CA LYS A 11 0.21 -12.92 19.63
C LYS A 11 -0.59 -11.88 20.42
N LEU A 12 -0.49 -11.92 21.75
CA LEU A 12 -1.13 -10.94 22.60
C LEU A 12 -0.42 -9.63 22.27
N VAL A 13 -1.04 -8.80 21.43
CA VAL A 13 -0.47 -7.50 21.06
C VAL A 13 -0.38 -6.70 22.34
N THR A 14 0.82 -6.32 22.74
CA THR A 14 1.04 -5.62 24.00
C THR A 14 0.34 -4.25 23.94
N PHE A 15 -0.03 -3.71 25.09
CA PHE A 15 -0.61 -2.36 25.13
C PHE A 15 0.33 -1.32 24.50
N GLU A 16 1.65 -1.50 24.66
CA GLU A 16 2.67 -0.66 24.05
C GLU A 16 2.66 -0.75 22.51
N GLU A 17 2.59 -1.96 21.95
CA GLU A 17 2.47 -2.17 20.50
C GLU A 17 1.19 -1.53 19.93
N GLN A 18 0.06 -1.64 20.65
CA GLN A 18 -1.19 -1.01 20.24
C GLN A 18 -1.09 0.53 20.28
N LEU A 19 -0.47 1.08 21.33
CA LEU A 19 -0.23 2.51 21.47
C LEU A 19 0.70 3.03 20.38
N GLU A 20 1.75 2.30 20.06
CA GLU A 20 2.69 2.65 18.99
C GLU A 20 2.00 2.60 17.62
N ALA A 21 1.20 1.56 17.34
CA ALA A 21 0.42 1.48 16.12
C ALA A 21 -0.57 2.65 15.99
N ALA A 22 -1.23 3.03 17.07
CA ALA A 22 -2.12 4.19 17.09
C ALA A 22 -1.37 5.51 16.82
N ARG A 23 -0.17 5.68 17.38
CA ARG A 23 0.70 6.84 17.09
C ARG A 23 1.09 6.90 15.61
N ARG A 24 1.59 5.79 15.06
CA ARG A 24 1.98 5.70 13.64
C ARG A 24 0.80 6.01 12.71
N ALA A 25 -0.40 5.51 13.03
CA ALA A 25 -1.62 5.82 12.27
C ALA A 25 -1.98 7.31 12.34
N SER A 26 -1.82 7.94 13.51
CA SER A 26 -2.02 9.39 13.68
C SER A 26 -1.03 10.21 12.85
N ASP A 27 0.23 9.80 12.78
CA ASP A 27 1.26 10.48 11.98
C ASP A 27 0.93 10.41 10.49
N VAL A 28 0.53 9.23 9.99
CA VAL A 28 0.07 9.05 8.61
C VAL A 28 -1.14 9.94 8.32
N LYS A 29 -2.12 10.00 9.23
CA LYS A 29 -3.28 10.87 9.10
C LYS A 29 -2.86 12.35 9.05
N LYS A 30 -1.91 12.77 9.88
CA LYS A 30 -1.38 14.14 9.87
C LYS A 30 -0.72 14.48 8.54
N ILE A 31 0.10 13.58 8.00
CA ILE A 31 0.78 13.79 6.72
C ILE A 31 -0.25 13.91 5.58
N ILE A 32 -1.20 12.98 5.51
CA ILE A 32 -2.16 12.89 4.39
C ILE A 32 -3.18 14.05 4.41
N PHE A 33 -3.65 14.50 5.57
CA PHE A 33 -4.68 15.53 5.64
C PHE A 33 -4.14 16.94 5.88
N ASN A 34 -3.06 17.06 6.65
CA ASN A 34 -2.55 18.36 7.11
C ASN A 34 -1.16 18.68 6.54
N GLY A 35 -0.47 17.71 5.93
CA GLY A 35 0.83 17.89 5.29
C GLY A 35 0.76 18.25 3.81
N ALA A 36 -0.43 18.65 3.34
CA ALA A 36 -0.68 18.97 1.94
C ALA A 36 0.19 20.16 1.47
N PRO A 37 0.99 20.01 0.40
CA PRO A 37 1.67 21.15 -0.21
C PRO A 37 0.66 22.22 -0.63
N THR A 38 0.88 23.46 -0.19
CA THR A 38 -0.04 24.59 -0.47
C THR A 38 -0.30 24.74 -1.97
N THR A 39 0.71 24.50 -2.80
CA THR A 39 0.60 24.51 -4.27
C THR A 39 -0.44 23.52 -4.79
N LEU A 40 -0.47 22.29 -4.27
CA LEU A 40 -1.44 21.26 -4.68
C LEU A 40 -2.85 21.62 -4.22
N VAL A 41 -2.98 22.11 -2.98
CA VAL A 41 -4.28 22.53 -2.42
C VAL A 41 -4.86 23.71 -3.19
N ASN A 42 -4.02 24.67 -3.61
CA ASN A 42 -4.45 25.82 -4.39
C ASN A 42 -4.85 25.45 -5.83
N LEU A 43 -4.15 24.48 -6.44
CA LEU A 43 -4.46 24.04 -7.80
C LEU A 43 -5.75 23.20 -7.87
N ILE A 44 -5.93 22.26 -6.94
CA ILE A 44 -7.02 21.27 -6.96
C ILE A 44 -8.24 21.74 -6.16
N GLY A 45 -8.02 22.63 -5.17
CA GLY A 45 -9.01 23.10 -4.22
C GLY A 45 -9.06 22.25 -2.94
N GLN A 46 -9.18 22.93 -1.80
CA GLN A 46 -9.13 22.32 -0.46
C GLN A 46 -10.18 21.21 -0.25
N LYS A 47 -11.41 21.40 -0.74
CA LYS A 47 -12.48 20.39 -0.60
C LYS A 47 -12.14 19.11 -1.37
N GLN A 48 -11.64 19.26 -2.60
CA GLN A 48 -11.30 18.14 -3.47
C GLN A 48 -10.06 17.41 -2.95
N TYR A 49 -9.04 18.16 -2.53
CA TYR A 49 -7.88 17.58 -1.85
C TYR A 49 -8.30 16.74 -0.64
N ARG A 50 -9.12 17.31 0.27
CA ARG A 50 -9.50 16.63 1.50
C ARG A 50 -10.40 15.41 1.26
N ARG A 51 -11.20 15.41 0.19
CA ARG A 51 -11.97 14.24 -0.26
C ARG A 51 -11.03 13.14 -0.78
N CYS A 52 -10.14 13.48 -1.70
CA CYS A 52 -9.17 12.55 -2.26
C CYS A 52 -8.22 11.96 -1.19
N ALA A 53 -7.68 12.81 -0.32
CA ALA A 53 -6.83 12.39 0.80
C ALA A 53 -7.53 11.39 1.72
N ARG A 54 -8.86 11.50 1.86
CA ARG A 54 -9.67 10.54 2.64
C ARG A 54 -9.76 9.18 1.96
N ASP A 55 -10.00 9.19 0.66
CA ASP A 55 -10.09 7.96 -0.13
C ASP A 55 -8.74 7.24 -0.12
N ILE A 56 -7.63 7.98 -0.26
CA ILE A 56 -6.26 7.45 -0.13
C ILE A 56 -6.03 6.87 1.27
N TYR A 57 -6.41 7.60 2.33
CA TYR A 57 -6.24 7.12 3.70
C TYR A 57 -6.96 5.78 3.95
N TYR A 58 -8.21 5.64 3.48
CA TYR A 58 -8.93 4.37 3.61
C TYR A 58 -8.39 3.27 2.70
N PHE A 59 -7.94 3.61 1.48
CA PHE A 59 -7.28 2.67 0.59
C PHE A 59 -6.02 2.08 1.23
N LEU A 60 -5.20 2.91 1.87
CA LEU A 60 -3.96 2.49 2.53
C LEU A 60 -4.20 1.62 3.78
N GLN A 61 -5.40 1.64 4.38
CA GLN A 61 -5.75 0.72 5.47
C GLN A 61 -5.95 -0.73 4.99
N SER A 62 -6.19 -0.93 3.69
CA SER A 62 -6.29 -2.27 3.10
C SER A 62 -4.91 -2.81 2.76
N THR A 63 -4.52 -3.90 3.42
CA THR A 63 -3.23 -4.57 3.18
C THR A 63 -3.15 -5.18 1.77
N VAL A 64 -4.27 -5.55 1.17
CA VAL A 64 -4.34 -6.04 -0.22
C VAL A 64 -4.06 -4.91 -1.19
N CYS A 65 -4.74 -3.77 -1.01
CA CYS A 65 -4.57 -2.58 -1.82
C CYS A 65 -3.13 -2.04 -1.72
N LEU A 66 -2.56 -2.03 -0.53
CA LEU A 66 -1.18 -1.58 -0.32
C LEU A 66 -0.17 -2.48 -1.04
N LYS A 67 -0.38 -3.80 -1.04
CA LYS A 67 0.47 -4.74 -1.79
C LYS A 67 0.35 -4.51 -3.29
N GLN A 68 -0.88 -4.36 -3.81
CA GLN A 68 -1.10 -4.08 -5.23
C GLN A 68 -0.43 -2.77 -5.65
N LEU A 69 -0.57 -1.71 -4.85
CA LEU A 69 0.10 -0.44 -5.08
C LEU A 69 1.63 -0.61 -5.09
N ALA A 70 2.19 -1.34 -4.14
CA ALA A 70 3.63 -1.58 -4.06
C ALA A 70 4.14 -2.36 -5.28
N TYR A 71 3.43 -3.41 -5.71
CA TYR A 71 3.78 -4.16 -6.92
C TYR A 71 3.67 -3.29 -8.18
N GLY A 72 2.62 -2.49 -8.32
CA GLY A 72 2.49 -1.58 -9.46
C GLY A 72 3.59 -0.51 -9.49
N ILE A 73 3.99 0.03 -8.33
CA ILE A 73 5.14 0.94 -8.25
C ILE A 73 6.43 0.22 -8.62
N LEU A 74 6.63 -1.02 -8.15
CA LEU A 74 7.81 -1.82 -8.45
C LEU A 74 7.88 -2.17 -9.95
N GLU A 75 6.75 -2.49 -10.56
CA GLU A 75 6.61 -2.75 -12.00
C GLU A 75 6.97 -1.52 -12.84
N LEU A 76 6.66 -0.31 -12.36
CA LEU A 76 7.05 0.94 -13.02
C LEU A 76 8.53 1.30 -12.76
N LEU A 77 9.05 1.02 -11.56
CA LEU A 77 10.41 1.37 -11.19
C LEU A 77 11.46 0.44 -11.80
N LEU A 78 11.18 -0.86 -11.89
CA LEU A 78 12.11 -1.86 -12.42
C LEU A 78 12.63 -1.49 -13.81
N PRO A 79 11.78 -1.18 -14.81
CA PRO A 79 12.23 -0.76 -16.14
C PRO A 79 12.87 0.62 -16.17
N SER A 80 12.50 1.50 -15.24
CA SER A 80 13.04 2.86 -15.15
C SER A 80 14.48 2.87 -14.63
N VAL A 81 14.79 2.00 -13.65
CA VAL A 81 16.13 1.88 -13.06
C VAL A 81 17.00 0.89 -13.82
N PHE A 82 16.41 -0.19 -14.33
CA PHE A 82 17.07 -1.26 -15.07
C PHE A 82 16.36 -1.47 -16.41
N PRO A 83 16.67 -0.66 -17.44
CA PRO A 83 16.03 -0.80 -18.74
C PRO A 83 16.30 -2.17 -19.39
N GLU A 84 17.36 -2.88 -19.00
CA GLU A 84 17.65 -4.24 -19.44
C GLU A 84 16.63 -5.28 -18.94
N LEU A 85 15.97 -5.00 -17.81
CA LEU A 85 14.91 -5.87 -17.27
C LEU A 85 13.55 -5.62 -17.94
N LEU A 86 13.40 -4.58 -18.76
CA LEU A 86 12.13 -4.28 -19.44
C LEU A 86 11.69 -5.45 -20.31
N GLU A 87 12.61 -6.05 -21.07
CA GLU A 87 12.30 -7.20 -21.94
C GLU A 87 11.81 -8.41 -21.14
N VAL A 88 12.42 -8.66 -19.98
CA VAL A 88 12.02 -9.73 -19.05
C VAL A 88 10.63 -9.46 -18.44
N VAL A 89 10.36 -8.22 -18.02
CA VAL A 89 9.05 -7.83 -17.49
C VAL A 89 7.96 -7.96 -18.56
N MET A 90 8.26 -7.57 -19.81
CA MET A 90 7.34 -7.72 -20.93
C MET A 90 7.05 -9.19 -21.25
N ASP A 91 8.08 -10.05 -21.29
CA ASP A 91 7.94 -11.50 -21.50
C ASP A 91 7.10 -12.16 -20.40
N ILE A 92 7.29 -11.75 -19.14
CA ILE A 92 6.48 -12.22 -18.01
C ILE A 92 5.02 -11.80 -18.15
N HIS A 93 4.74 -10.54 -18.53
CA HIS A 93 3.37 -10.06 -18.74
C HIS A 93 2.68 -10.74 -19.91
N GLU A 94 3.42 -11.04 -20.99
CA GLU A 94 2.91 -11.78 -22.12
C GLU A 94 2.55 -13.21 -21.73
N LYS A 95 3.45 -13.91 -21.02
CA LYS A 95 3.19 -15.27 -20.52
C LYS A 95 2.02 -15.33 -19.54
N MET A 96 1.86 -14.34 -18.67
CA MET A 96 0.71 -14.25 -17.75
C MET A 96 -0.63 -14.00 -18.46
N ARG A 97 -0.65 -13.37 -19.64
CA ARG A 97 -1.89 -13.21 -20.43
C ARG A 97 -2.27 -14.47 -21.21
N VAL A 98 -1.33 -15.41 -21.38
CA VAL A 98 -1.47 -16.59 -22.24
C VAL A 98 -1.79 -17.86 -21.44
N GLU A 99 -1.89 -17.81 -20.11
CA GLU A 99 -2.50 -18.90 -19.31
C GLU A 99 -4.01 -18.69 -19.11
N PRO A 100 -4.87 -19.33 -19.91
CA PRO A 100 -6.24 -19.64 -19.49
C PRO A 100 -6.25 -21.03 -18.85
N VAL A 101 -6.28 -21.09 -17.52
CA VAL A 101 -6.76 -22.26 -16.76
C VAL A 101 -7.58 -21.80 -15.57
#